data_AF-A0A945VVH6-F1
#
_entry.id   AF-A0A945VVH6-F1
#
_cell.length_a   1.000
_cell.length_b   1.000
_cell.length_c   1.000
_cell.angle_alpha   90.00
_cell.angle_beta   90.00
_cell.angle_gamma   90.00
#
_symmetry.space_group_name_H-M   'P 1'
#
loop_
_entity.id
_entity.type
_entity.pdbx_description
1 polymer ?
#
loop_
_entity_poly.entity_id
_entity_poly.type
_entity_poly.pdbx_seq_one_letter_code
_entity_poly.pdbx_strand_id
1 'polypeptide(L)'
;MGDLLLSAQDNPNTEIVLPTIGNISKKHLSKGEYRPTSLCQKINLLSPKLAIAWSGNCIYASDFIQGIIDENLHDKPSRDSLRGIYNRISGHGDLSVISIFRDGKEMCIFDLGAYTVKPPDQGFKWFKAAGSGYKTFLDIVPSLVETRVTSGQPNKLDRGISTAVFLSTELLSQEILASLPLQNLFGAGYEILHPLGSGLAKFCDLTYLFWKAEGEAQERWKLLPFPFLASNYSYHGDILVIRSVRVSSNIHAGSCKIDSDELHVISPIHRSVREEELIDYVPSSLNSKWICNIFLCKDHLGNMGMFATFGHYATQGPPIIWRNEFNNKGGIDINKKFLESSVSKIAVRMANDHGTTGSSLKLHHE
;
A
#
# COMPACT_ATOMS: atom_id res chain seq x y z
N MET A 1 2.06 5.11 -7.61
CA MET A 1 1.49 4.16 -6.64
C MET A 1 0.30 3.49 -7.31
N GLY A 2 0.04 2.22 -7.04
CA GLY A 2 -1.10 1.48 -7.60
C GLY A 2 -1.57 0.45 -6.58
N ASP A 3 -2.89 0.27 -6.46
CA ASP A 3 -3.46 -0.77 -5.61
C ASP A 3 -3.36 -2.15 -6.27
N LEU A 4 -3.69 -3.21 -5.53
CA LEU A 4 -3.54 -4.59 -6.02
C LEU A 4 -4.86 -5.26 -6.40
N LEU A 5 -6.00 -4.64 -6.12
CA LEU A 5 -7.26 -5.36 -6.11
C LEU A 5 -7.88 -5.49 -7.51
N LEU A 6 -8.24 -6.71 -7.89
CA LEU A 6 -9.15 -6.98 -9.00
C LEU A 6 -10.55 -7.27 -8.49
N SER A 7 -11.53 -6.81 -9.26
CA SER A 7 -12.94 -7.06 -9.00
C SER A 7 -13.62 -7.60 -10.26
N ALA A 8 -14.58 -8.50 -10.06
CA ALA A 8 -15.39 -9.08 -11.14
C ALA A 8 -16.81 -9.35 -10.63
N GLN A 9 -17.71 -9.68 -11.55
CA GLN A 9 -18.99 -10.28 -11.18
C GLN A 9 -18.72 -11.69 -10.65
N ASP A 10 -19.08 -11.92 -9.39
CA ASP A 10 -18.73 -13.17 -8.71
C ASP A 10 -19.74 -13.49 -7.60
N ASN A 11 -19.75 -14.76 -7.19
CA ASN A 11 -20.65 -15.30 -6.18
C ASN A 11 -20.37 -14.65 -4.80
N PRO A 12 -21.35 -13.92 -4.22
CA PRO A 12 -21.18 -13.24 -2.93
C PRO A 12 -20.90 -14.19 -1.76
N ASN A 13 -21.30 -15.45 -1.86
CA ASN A 13 -21.18 -16.44 -0.79
C ASN A 13 -19.80 -17.12 -0.75
N THR A 14 -18.87 -16.73 -1.62
CA THR A 14 -17.48 -17.21 -1.57
C THR A 14 -16.63 -16.32 -0.68
N GLU A 15 -15.50 -16.86 -0.24
CA GLU A 15 -14.52 -16.15 0.57
C GLU A 15 -13.31 -15.72 -0.27
N ILE A 16 -12.54 -14.77 0.24
CA ILE A 16 -11.26 -14.31 -0.30
C ILE A 16 -10.32 -14.03 0.86
N VAL A 17 -9.04 -14.33 0.68
CA VAL A 17 -7.99 -14.02 1.65
C VAL A 17 -7.20 -12.81 1.16
N LEU A 18 -7.26 -11.71 1.90
CA LEU A 18 -6.59 -10.45 1.55
C LEU A 18 -5.48 -10.11 2.56
N PRO A 19 -4.38 -9.46 2.13
CA PRO A 19 -3.21 -9.22 2.99
C PRO A 19 -3.53 -8.49 4.30
N THR A 20 -4.46 -7.53 4.28
CA THR A 20 -4.79 -6.64 5.40
C THR A 20 -5.85 -7.22 6.33
N ILE A 21 -6.92 -7.82 5.78
CA ILE A 21 -8.09 -8.25 6.55
C ILE A 21 -8.23 -9.77 6.69
N GLY A 22 -7.36 -10.55 6.05
CA GLY A 22 -7.34 -12.01 6.12
C GLY A 22 -8.50 -12.63 5.35
N ASN A 23 -8.97 -13.79 5.79
CA ASN A 23 -10.09 -14.49 5.17
C ASN A 23 -11.42 -13.78 5.49
N ILE A 24 -12.18 -13.42 4.45
CA ILE A 24 -13.46 -12.74 4.59
C ILE A 24 -14.46 -13.17 3.50
N SER A 25 -15.74 -13.22 3.85
CA SER A 25 -16.81 -13.42 2.88
C SER A 25 -16.98 -12.19 1.97
N LYS A 26 -17.03 -12.41 0.66
CA LYS A 26 -17.16 -11.34 -0.35
C LYS A 26 -18.43 -10.50 -0.19
N LYS A 27 -19.50 -11.06 0.40
CA LYS A 27 -20.73 -10.31 0.73
C LYS A 27 -20.50 -9.16 1.71
N HIS A 28 -19.46 -9.22 2.54
CA HIS A 28 -19.09 -8.15 3.47
C HIS A 28 -18.20 -7.09 2.83
N LEU A 29 -17.65 -7.38 1.65
CA LEU A 29 -16.71 -6.49 0.96
C LEU A 29 -17.39 -5.56 -0.03
N SER A 30 -18.43 -6.00 -0.73
CA SER A 30 -19.18 -5.15 -1.66
C SER A 30 -20.63 -5.58 -1.74
N LYS A 31 -21.53 -4.59 -1.71
CA LYS A 31 -22.98 -4.76 -1.92
C LYS A 31 -23.38 -4.69 -3.40
N GLY A 32 -22.45 -4.29 -4.28
CA GLY A 32 -22.71 -4.06 -5.70
C GLY A 32 -22.67 -5.32 -6.57
N GLU A 33 -22.72 -5.11 -7.89
CA GLU A 33 -22.60 -6.18 -8.88
C GLU A 33 -21.18 -6.79 -8.89
N TYR A 34 -20.16 -5.93 -8.75
CA TYR A 34 -18.75 -6.31 -8.70
C TYR A 34 -18.28 -6.54 -7.27
N ARG A 35 -17.38 -7.51 -7.10
CA ARG A 35 -16.78 -7.87 -5.81
C ARG A 35 -15.28 -8.10 -5.95
N PRO A 36 -14.49 -7.87 -4.89
CA PRO A 36 -13.10 -8.30 -4.79
C PRO A 36 -12.94 -9.79 -5.11
N THR A 37 -12.10 -10.14 -6.09
CA THR A 37 -11.90 -11.54 -6.52
C THR A 37 -10.46 -12.02 -6.43
N SER A 38 -9.49 -11.17 -6.71
CA SER A 38 -8.08 -11.56 -6.78
C SER A 38 -7.16 -10.34 -6.65
N LEU A 39 -5.85 -10.61 -6.60
CA LEU A 39 -4.80 -9.60 -6.58
C LEU A 39 -4.03 -9.62 -7.90
N CYS A 40 -3.65 -8.44 -8.39
CA CYS A 40 -2.80 -8.25 -9.56
C CYS A 40 -1.95 -7.01 -9.38
N GLN A 41 -0.71 -7.04 -9.87
CA GLN A 41 0.10 -5.83 -9.92
C GLN A 41 -0.51 -4.86 -10.93
N LYS A 42 -0.86 -3.67 -10.45
CA LYS A 42 -1.29 -2.57 -11.33
C LYS A 42 -0.13 -1.71 -11.80
N ILE A 43 1.06 -1.85 -11.20
CA ILE A 43 2.30 -1.24 -11.69
C ILE A 43 3.18 -2.30 -12.35
N ASN A 44 3.45 -2.12 -13.64
CA ASN A 44 4.33 -2.97 -14.43
C ASN A 44 5.62 -2.21 -14.76
N LEU A 45 6.75 -2.64 -14.19
CA LEU A 45 8.08 -2.13 -14.53
C LEU A 45 8.64 -2.99 -15.67
N LEU A 46 8.47 -2.53 -16.92
CA LEU A 46 8.82 -3.30 -18.12
C LEU A 46 10.32 -3.20 -18.44
N SER A 47 10.96 -2.11 -18.03
CA SER A 47 12.41 -1.94 -18.09
C SER A 47 12.83 -0.87 -17.08
N PRO A 48 14.14 -0.68 -16.80
CA PRO A 48 14.61 0.46 -16.02
C PRO A 48 14.19 1.83 -16.60
N LYS A 49 13.71 1.90 -17.86
CA LYS A 49 13.28 3.12 -18.53
C LYS A 49 11.78 3.27 -18.65
N LEU A 50 10.97 2.24 -18.41
CA LEU A 50 9.52 2.28 -18.62
C LEU A 50 8.77 1.58 -17.49
N ALA A 51 7.86 2.33 -16.88
CA ALA A 51 6.85 1.78 -15.99
C ALA A 51 5.45 2.22 -16.42
N ILE A 52 4.51 1.30 -16.35
CA ILE A 52 3.10 1.50 -16.70
C ILE A 52 2.24 1.16 -15.48
N ALA A 53 1.43 2.11 -15.04
CA ALA A 53 0.32 1.87 -14.14
C ALA A 53 -0.99 1.84 -14.92
N TRP A 54 -1.92 0.95 -14.55
CA TRP A 54 -3.20 0.81 -15.22
C TRP A 54 -4.38 0.75 -14.25
N SER A 55 -5.57 1.10 -14.76
CA SER A 55 -6.85 0.87 -14.10
C SER A 55 -7.95 0.68 -15.14
N GLY A 56 -9.03 -0.02 -14.78
CA GLY A 56 -10.13 -0.32 -15.70
C GLY A 56 -10.19 -1.80 -16.04
N ASN A 57 -10.52 -2.14 -17.28
CA ASN A 57 -10.66 -3.54 -17.71
C ASN A 57 -9.28 -4.25 -17.77
N CYS A 58 -9.17 -5.40 -17.10
CA CYS A 58 -7.91 -6.15 -17.00
C CYS A 58 -7.48 -6.79 -18.33
N ILE A 59 -8.41 -7.18 -19.20
CA ILE A 59 -8.10 -7.75 -20.52
C ILE A 59 -7.42 -6.69 -21.38
N TYR A 60 -8.01 -5.49 -21.45
CA TYR A 60 -7.43 -4.38 -22.21
C TYR A 60 -6.10 -3.91 -21.64
N ALA A 61 -5.94 -3.92 -20.31
CA ALA A 61 -4.66 -3.63 -19.69
C ALA A 61 -3.59 -4.68 -20.06
N SER A 62 -3.93 -5.97 -20.04
CA SER A 62 -3.05 -7.05 -20.47
C SER A 62 -2.64 -6.87 -21.93
N ASP A 63 -3.60 -6.64 -22.83
CA ASP A 63 -3.34 -6.42 -24.26
C ASP A 63 -2.44 -5.21 -24.49
N PHE A 64 -2.64 -4.12 -23.74
CA PHE A 64 -1.80 -2.93 -23.81
C PHE A 64 -0.36 -3.22 -23.42
N ILE A 65 -0.14 -3.88 -22.28
CA ILE A 65 1.20 -4.22 -21.80
C ILE A 65 1.87 -5.22 -22.74
N GLN A 66 1.14 -6.23 -23.21
CA GLN A 66 1.66 -7.23 -24.14
C GLN A 66 2.08 -6.59 -25.47
N GLY A 67 1.30 -5.65 -26.00
CA GLY A 67 1.69 -4.90 -27.20
C GLY A 67 2.99 -4.11 -27.05
N ILE A 68 3.29 -3.57 -25.85
CA ILE A 68 4.56 -2.90 -25.57
C ILE A 68 5.73 -3.89 -25.59
N ILE A 69 5.51 -5.09 -25.06
CA ILE A 69 6.50 -6.17 -25.01
C ILE A 69 6.77 -6.68 -26.42
N ASP A 70 5.73 -7.00 -27.19
CA ASP A 70 5.82 -7.56 -28.54
C ASP A 70 6.52 -6.61 -29.53
N GLU A 71 6.28 -5.30 -29.40
CA GLU A 71 6.94 -4.28 -30.23
C GLU A 71 8.30 -3.83 -29.68
N ASN A 72 8.79 -4.45 -28.61
CA ASN A 72 10.04 -4.11 -27.92
C ASN A 72 10.16 -2.62 -27.54
N LEU A 73 9.03 -1.99 -27.19
CA LEU A 73 8.99 -0.56 -26.88
C LEU A 73 9.45 -0.24 -25.46
N HIS A 74 9.63 -1.25 -24.61
CA HIS A 74 10.14 -1.06 -23.25
C HIS A 74 11.59 -0.57 -23.22
N ASP A 75 12.38 -0.79 -24.28
CA ASP A 75 13.78 -0.32 -24.39
C ASP A 75 13.92 1.15 -24.84
N LYS A 76 12.99 1.59 -25.69
CA LYS A 76 12.94 2.92 -26.32
C LYS A 76 11.50 3.45 -26.34
N PRO A 77 10.91 3.72 -25.17
CA PRO A 77 9.53 4.18 -25.10
C PRO A 77 9.38 5.58 -25.68
N SER A 78 8.30 5.81 -26.43
CA SER A 78 7.90 7.13 -26.91
C SER A 78 6.40 7.34 -26.70
N ARG A 79 5.97 8.60 -26.55
CA ARG A 79 4.54 8.92 -26.38
C ARG A 79 3.70 8.44 -27.56
N ASP A 80 4.22 8.60 -28.78
CA ASP A 80 3.49 8.26 -30.00
C ASP A 80 3.37 6.75 -30.18
N SER A 81 4.43 5.99 -29.90
CA SER A 81 4.39 4.53 -29.93
C SER A 81 3.41 3.97 -28.90
N LEU A 82 3.46 4.45 -27.65
CA LEU A 82 2.54 4.02 -26.59
C LEU A 82 1.07 4.38 -26.93
N ARG A 83 0.82 5.58 -27.46
CA ARG A 83 -0.51 5.97 -27.93
C ARG A 83 -0.99 5.12 -29.10
N GLY A 84 -0.09 4.74 -30.00
CA GLY A 84 -0.37 3.84 -31.12
C GLY A 84 -0.90 2.49 -30.65
N ILE A 85 -0.28 1.87 -29.64
CA ILE A 85 -0.78 0.62 -29.05
C ILE A 85 -2.17 0.83 -28.44
N TYR A 86 -2.32 1.86 -27.60
CA TYR A 86 -3.57 2.12 -26.91
C TYR A 86 -4.75 2.28 -27.87
N ASN A 87 -4.58 3.03 -28.96
CA ASN A 87 -5.62 3.28 -29.94
C ASN A 87 -6.03 2.03 -30.75
N ARG A 88 -5.20 0.97 -30.79
CA ARG A 88 -5.54 -0.29 -31.46
C ARG A 88 -6.43 -1.21 -30.61
N ILE A 89 -6.54 -0.94 -29.32
CA ILE A 89 -7.37 -1.73 -28.40
C ILE A 89 -8.83 -1.31 -28.60
N SER A 90 -9.68 -2.24 -29.03
CA SER A 90 -11.08 -1.95 -29.37
C SER A 90 -11.88 -1.36 -28.20
N GLY A 91 -11.54 -1.71 -26.96
CA GLY A 91 -12.18 -1.19 -25.74
C GLY A 91 -11.31 -0.22 -24.94
N HIS A 92 -10.39 0.51 -25.59
CA HIS A 92 -9.47 1.43 -24.90
C HIS A 92 -10.17 2.46 -23.99
N GLY A 93 -11.43 2.83 -24.27
CA GLY A 93 -12.23 3.71 -23.42
C GLY A 93 -12.45 3.21 -21.99
N ASP A 94 -12.37 1.90 -21.77
CA ASP A 94 -12.49 1.27 -20.43
C ASP A 94 -11.13 1.04 -19.77
N LEU A 95 -10.06 1.63 -20.32
CA LEU A 95 -8.69 1.52 -19.83
C LEU A 95 -8.12 2.91 -19.58
N SER A 96 -7.64 3.15 -18.36
CA SER A 96 -6.79 4.28 -18.05
C SER A 96 -5.37 3.82 -17.78
N VAL A 97 -4.40 4.55 -18.32
CA VAL A 97 -2.97 4.28 -18.18
C VAL A 97 -2.25 5.53 -17.69
N ILE A 98 -1.35 5.34 -16.73
CA ILE A 98 -0.37 6.34 -16.31
C ILE A 98 1.02 5.73 -16.53
N SER A 99 1.78 6.31 -17.44
CA SER A 99 3.12 5.89 -17.81
C SER A 99 4.17 6.84 -17.25
N ILE A 100 5.26 6.28 -16.76
CA ILE A 100 6.48 7.00 -16.45
C ILE A 100 7.59 6.38 -17.29
N PHE A 101 8.29 7.19 -18.07
CA PHE A 101 9.41 6.71 -18.86
C PHE A 101 10.56 7.70 -18.92
N ARG A 102 11.74 7.21 -19.33
CA ARG A 102 12.93 8.03 -19.54
C ARG A 102 13.16 8.32 -21.01
N ASP A 103 13.26 9.62 -21.31
CA ASP A 103 13.74 10.12 -22.58
C ASP A 103 15.07 10.84 -22.35
N GLY A 104 16.18 10.16 -22.69
CA GLY A 104 17.52 10.59 -22.32
C GLY A 104 17.69 10.76 -20.81
N LYS A 105 17.92 12.01 -20.36
CA LYS A 105 18.07 12.35 -18.93
C LYS A 105 16.76 12.74 -18.26
N GLU A 106 15.70 12.96 -19.03
CA GLU A 106 14.43 13.46 -18.53
C GLU A 106 13.50 12.33 -18.10
N MET A 107 12.71 12.60 -17.05
CA MET A 107 11.59 11.77 -16.65
C MET A 107 10.32 12.34 -17.29
N CYS A 108 9.70 11.55 -18.15
CA CYS A 108 8.44 11.91 -18.79
C CYS A 108 7.28 11.19 -18.09
N ILE A 109 6.23 11.96 -17.80
CA ILE A 109 4.92 11.41 -17.41
C ILE A 109 4.01 11.53 -18.63
N PHE A 110 3.24 10.47 -18.86
CA PHE A 110 2.27 10.38 -19.95
C PHE A 110 1.05 9.61 -19.47
N ASP A 111 -0.14 10.03 -19.87
CA ASP A 111 -1.38 9.40 -19.46
C ASP A 111 -2.38 9.29 -20.62
N LEU A 112 -3.19 8.25 -20.56
CA LEU A 112 -4.25 7.93 -21.51
C LEU A 112 -5.49 7.54 -20.71
N GLY A 113 -6.61 8.23 -20.92
CA GLY A 113 -7.85 7.98 -20.18
C GLY A 113 -7.78 8.28 -18.67
N ALA A 114 -6.72 8.95 -18.18
CA ALA A 114 -6.61 9.35 -16.77
C ALA A 114 -7.27 10.70 -16.51
N TYR A 115 -7.69 10.93 -15.27
CA TYR A 115 -8.28 12.21 -14.88
C TYR A 115 -7.20 13.29 -14.77
N THR A 116 -7.47 14.45 -15.36
CA THR A 116 -6.68 15.65 -15.05
C THR A 116 -7.16 16.20 -13.74
N VAL A 117 -6.33 16.08 -12.71
CA VAL A 117 -6.61 16.64 -11.40
C VAL A 117 -5.69 17.82 -11.15
N LYS A 118 -6.23 18.90 -10.60
CA LYS A 118 -5.40 19.99 -10.08
C LYS A 118 -4.52 19.40 -8.97
N PRO A 119 -3.20 19.63 -8.99
CA PRO A 119 -2.38 19.27 -7.86
C PRO A 119 -2.98 19.90 -6.61
N PRO A 120 -3.07 19.18 -5.48
CA PRO A 120 -3.39 19.82 -4.22
C PRO A 120 -2.36 20.95 -4.01
N ASP A 121 -2.83 22.14 -3.63
CA ASP A 121 -2.11 23.43 -3.75
C ASP A 121 -0.74 23.46 -3.02
N GLN A 122 -0.37 22.42 -2.29
CA GLN A 122 0.91 22.28 -1.60
C GLN A 122 1.64 20.98 -2.01
N GLY A 123 2.88 21.13 -2.48
CA GLY A 123 3.87 20.04 -2.52
C GLY A 123 4.00 19.23 -3.83
N PHE A 124 3.09 19.36 -4.79
CA PHE A 124 3.16 18.61 -6.06
C PHE A 124 3.13 19.54 -7.28
N LYS A 125 4.13 19.42 -8.16
CA LYS A 125 4.11 20.10 -9.48
C LYS A 125 3.18 19.39 -10.47
N TRP A 126 3.10 18.07 -10.35
CA TRP A 126 2.33 17.21 -11.24
C TRP A 126 1.62 16.15 -10.41
N PHE A 127 0.35 15.91 -10.70
CA PHE A 127 -0.46 14.89 -10.06
C PHE A 127 -1.39 14.26 -11.08
N LYS A 128 -1.39 12.93 -11.15
CA LYS A 128 -2.21 12.13 -12.05
C LYS A 128 -2.77 10.96 -11.27
N ALA A 129 -4.06 10.69 -11.46
CA ALA A 129 -4.76 9.60 -10.80
C ALA A 129 -5.80 9.00 -11.76
N ALA A 130 -6.07 7.72 -11.58
CA ALA A 130 -7.04 6.95 -12.36
C ALA A 130 -7.62 5.82 -11.49
N GLY A 131 -8.74 5.23 -11.93
CA GLY A 131 -9.43 4.14 -11.23
C GLY A 131 -10.39 4.61 -10.13
N SER A 132 -11.17 3.68 -9.57
CA SER A 132 -12.25 3.98 -8.62
C SER A 132 -11.78 4.69 -7.34
N GLY A 133 -10.53 4.45 -6.90
CA GLY A 133 -9.96 5.06 -5.70
C GLY A 133 -9.44 6.50 -5.85
N TYR A 134 -9.54 7.11 -7.02
CA TYR A 134 -8.93 8.43 -7.25
C TYR A 134 -9.49 9.52 -6.33
N LYS A 135 -10.80 9.51 -6.03
CA LYS A 135 -11.43 10.53 -5.17
C LYS A 135 -10.92 10.43 -3.74
N THR A 136 -10.94 9.23 -3.17
CA THR A 136 -10.38 8.98 -1.83
C THR A 136 -8.92 9.43 -1.74
N PHE A 137 -8.15 9.20 -2.80
CA PHE A 137 -6.77 9.66 -2.86
C PHE A 137 -6.65 11.20 -2.84
N LEU A 138 -7.54 11.92 -3.53
CA LEU A 138 -7.56 13.38 -3.52
C LEU A 138 -7.97 13.97 -2.17
N ASP A 139 -8.87 13.31 -1.45
CA ASP A 139 -9.32 13.77 -0.14
C ASP A 139 -8.22 13.62 0.92
N ILE A 140 -7.35 12.62 0.77
CA ILE A 140 -6.26 12.31 1.72
C ILE A 140 -5.02 13.20 1.50
N VAL A 141 -4.69 13.55 0.27
CA VAL A 141 -3.39 14.20 -0.02
C VAL A 141 -3.21 15.55 0.71
N PRO A 142 -4.20 16.47 0.78
CA PRO A 142 -4.03 17.75 1.47
C PRO A 142 -3.66 17.58 2.95
N SER A 143 -4.38 16.73 3.68
CA SER A 143 -4.14 16.50 5.11
C SER A 143 -2.76 15.89 5.37
N LEU A 144 -2.28 15.03 4.46
CA LEU A 144 -0.94 14.43 4.55
C LEU A 144 0.19 15.43 4.27
N VAL A 145 -0.02 16.47 3.47
CA VAL A 145 1.03 17.47 3.22
C VAL A 145 1.20 18.37 4.44
N GLU A 146 0.10 18.75 5.09
CA GLU A 146 0.10 19.69 6.22
C GLU A 146 0.59 19.06 7.53
N THR A 147 0.35 17.78 7.75
CA THR A 147 0.56 17.12 9.07
C THR A 147 1.93 16.46 9.25
N ARG A 148 2.83 16.58 8.26
CA ARG A 148 4.12 15.88 8.30
C ARG A 148 5.17 16.58 9.15
N VAL A 149 5.44 15.96 10.28
CA VAL A 149 6.68 16.19 11.03
C VAL A 149 7.74 15.24 10.49
N THR A 150 8.66 15.76 9.67
CA THR A 150 9.85 15.00 9.25
C THR A 150 10.98 15.27 10.22
N SER A 151 11.58 14.20 10.76
CA SER A 151 12.83 14.31 11.51
C SER A 151 14.01 14.36 10.54
N GLY A 152 14.87 15.37 10.66
CA GLY A 152 16.03 15.55 9.78
C GLY A 152 15.72 16.32 8.49
N GLN A 153 16.62 16.22 7.51
CA GLN A 153 16.53 16.92 6.23
C GLN A 153 16.53 15.89 5.08
N PRO A 154 15.42 15.16 4.87
CA PRO A 154 15.35 14.15 3.81
C PRO A 154 15.53 14.79 2.43
N ASN A 155 16.24 14.08 1.54
CA ASN A 155 16.39 14.53 0.17
C ASN A 155 15.04 14.46 -0.58
N LYS A 156 14.98 14.97 -1.82
CA LYS A 156 13.73 15.00 -2.60
C LYS A 156 13.14 13.61 -2.87
N LEU A 157 13.99 12.60 -3.11
CA LEU A 157 13.57 11.22 -3.35
C LEU A 157 12.98 10.61 -2.08
N ASP A 158 13.68 10.73 -0.95
CA ASP A 158 13.23 10.21 0.34
C ASP A 158 11.89 10.82 0.76
N ARG A 159 11.71 12.12 0.51
CA ARG A 159 10.41 12.79 0.71
C ARG A 159 9.33 12.17 -0.18
N GLY A 160 9.62 11.97 -1.47
CA GLY A 160 8.67 11.34 -2.41
C GLY A 160 8.27 9.92 -2.00
N ILE A 161 9.23 9.09 -1.61
CA ILE A 161 9.00 7.72 -1.13
C ILE A 161 8.18 7.75 0.15
N SER A 162 8.59 8.55 1.14
CA SER A 162 7.86 8.70 2.40
C SER A 162 6.43 9.19 2.14
N THR A 163 6.21 10.08 1.17
CA THR A 163 4.87 10.48 0.76
C THR A 163 4.03 9.31 0.30
N ALA A 164 4.57 8.50 -0.61
CA ALA A 164 3.85 7.36 -1.13
C ALA A 164 3.55 6.32 -0.04
N VAL A 165 4.48 6.11 0.89
CA VAL A 165 4.30 5.20 2.04
C VAL A 165 3.25 5.70 3.02
N PHE A 166 3.21 7.01 3.32
CA PHE A 166 2.16 7.56 4.19
C PHE A 166 0.78 7.53 3.52
N LEU A 167 0.72 7.73 2.20
CA LEU A 167 -0.51 7.59 1.42
C LEU A 167 -1.04 6.15 1.46
N SER A 168 -0.18 5.16 1.20
CA SER A 168 -0.59 3.75 1.31
C SER A 168 -0.98 3.39 2.74
N THR A 169 -0.28 3.92 3.74
CA THR A 169 -0.60 3.73 5.17
C THR A 169 -2.01 4.20 5.52
N GLU A 170 -2.38 5.40 5.08
CA GLU A 170 -3.73 5.95 5.29
C GLU A 170 -4.79 5.03 4.69
N LEU A 171 -4.60 4.63 3.42
CA LEU A 171 -5.53 3.77 2.72
C LEU A 171 -5.64 2.37 3.34
N LEU A 172 -4.51 1.73 3.67
CA LEU A 172 -4.48 0.42 4.35
C LEU A 172 -5.19 0.45 5.70
N SER A 173 -5.14 1.58 6.38
CA SER A 173 -5.80 1.71 7.68
C SER A 173 -7.29 1.95 7.55
N GLN A 174 -7.73 2.73 6.57
CA GLN A 174 -9.15 2.82 6.23
C GLN A 174 -9.71 1.46 5.80
N GLU A 175 -8.91 0.65 5.10
CA GLU A 175 -9.24 -0.72 4.77
C GLU A 175 -9.41 -1.61 6.01
N ILE A 176 -8.48 -1.56 6.97
CA ILE A 176 -8.58 -2.36 8.20
C ILE A 176 -9.71 -1.87 9.12
N LEU A 177 -9.91 -0.56 9.23
CA LEU A 177 -10.86 0.03 10.17
C LEU A 177 -12.30 0.00 9.67
N ALA A 178 -12.50 0.18 8.36
CA ALA A 178 -13.83 0.42 7.79
C ALA A 178 -14.11 -0.36 6.50
N SER A 179 -13.13 -1.10 5.96
CA SER A 179 -13.20 -1.76 4.65
C SER A 179 -13.54 -0.82 3.48
N LEU A 180 -13.39 0.51 3.66
CA LEU A 180 -13.88 1.52 2.73
C LEU A 180 -13.23 1.41 1.33
N PRO A 181 -11.89 1.25 1.19
CA PRO A 181 -11.28 0.96 -0.10
C PRO A 181 -11.89 -0.25 -0.81
N LEU A 182 -12.03 -1.37 -0.11
CA LEU A 182 -12.53 -2.62 -0.67
C LEU A 182 -14.00 -2.51 -1.11
N GLN A 183 -14.82 -1.78 -0.34
CA GLN A 183 -16.20 -1.45 -0.70
C GLN A 183 -16.29 -0.60 -1.97
N ASN A 184 -15.27 0.21 -2.22
CA ASN A 184 -15.11 1.02 -3.42
C ASN A 184 -14.27 0.32 -4.52
N LEU A 185 -14.04 -1.00 -4.38
CA LEU A 185 -13.39 -1.85 -5.38
C LEU A 185 -11.93 -1.48 -5.68
N PHE A 186 -11.19 -0.98 -4.69
CA PHE A 186 -9.74 -0.80 -4.77
C PHE A 186 -9.05 -1.17 -3.44
N GLY A 187 -7.75 -1.43 -3.45
CA GLY A 187 -6.97 -1.64 -2.21
C GLY A 187 -6.28 -3.00 -2.17
N ALA A 188 -6.40 -3.69 -1.03
CA ALA A 188 -5.76 -4.97 -0.70
C ALA A 188 -4.22 -4.96 -0.71
N GLY A 189 -3.61 -3.78 -0.74
CA GLY A 189 -2.17 -3.57 -0.83
C GLY A 189 -1.83 -2.50 -1.86
N TYR A 190 -0.62 -1.95 -1.77
CA TYR A 190 -0.17 -0.87 -2.65
C TYR A 190 1.28 -1.04 -3.09
N GLU A 191 1.53 -0.87 -4.38
CA GLU A 191 2.86 -0.80 -4.97
C GLU A 191 3.32 0.64 -5.11
N ILE A 192 4.62 0.85 -4.86
CA ILE A 192 5.28 2.14 -5.02
C ILE A 192 6.41 1.97 -6.04
N LEU A 193 6.48 2.89 -6.99
CA LEU A 193 7.55 2.96 -7.98
C LEU A 193 8.22 4.33 -7.88
N HIS A 194 9.54 4.35 -7.94
CA HIS A 194 10.32 5.56 -7.79
C HIS A 194 11.51 5.60 -8.77
N PRO A 195 12.05 6.79 -9.07
CA PRO A 195 13.34 6.91 -9.74
C PRO A 195 14.46 6.35 -8.86
N LEU A 196 15.38 5.58 -9.46
CA LEU A 196 16.60 5.10 -8.81
C LEU A 196 17.78 5.28 -9.77
N GLY A 197 18.69 6.20 -9.45
CA GLY A 197 19.81 6.55 -10.34
C GLY A 197 19.32 6.99 -11.73
N SER A 198 19.80 6.30 -12.77
CA SER A 198 19.40 6.50 -14.17
C SER A 198 18.16 5.71 -14.58
N GLY A 199 17.52 4.99 -13.67
CA GLY A 199 16.38 4.12 -13.97
C GLY A 199 15.16 4.38 -13.08
N LEU A 200 14.26 3.41 -13.14
CA LEU A 200 13.06 3.24 -12.33
C LEU A 200 13.20 1.94 -11.53
N ALA A 201 12.65 1.93 -10.32
CA ALA A 201 12.62 0.75 -9.46
C ALA A 201 11.30 0.68 -8.69
N LYS A 202 10.85 -0.55 -8.42
CA LYS A 202 9.79 -0.79 -7.43
C LYS A 202 10.41 -0.65 -6.03
N PHE A 203 9.71 0.05 -5.15
CA PHE A 203 10.10 0.15 -3.74
C PHE A 203 9.82 -1.19 -3.06
N CYS A 204 10.83 -1.72 -2.37
CA CYS A 204 10.79 -3.06 -1.80
C CYS A 204 11.41 -3.07 -0.40
N ASP A 205 11.35 -4.23 0.26
CA ASP A 205 11.89 -4.44 1.61
C ASP A 205 11.26 -3.46 2.62
N LEU A 206 9.92 -3.42 2.57
CA LEU A 206 9.05 -2.60 3.41
C LEU A 206 8.16 -3.51 4.25
N THR A 207 8.21 -3.34 5.57
CA THR A 207 7.27 -3.99 6.49
C THR A 207 6.35 -2.96 7.11
N TYR A 208 5.04 -3.15 6.94
CA TYR A 208 4.01 -2.43 7.67
C TYR A 208 3.69 -3.19 8.97
N LEU A 209 3.68 -2.49 10.10
CA LEU A 209 3.35 -3.03 11.41
C LEU A 209 2.14 -2.30 11.97
N PHE A 210 1.02 -3.00 12.14
CA PHE A 210 -0.22 -2.43 12.61
C PHE A 210 -0.40 -2.68 14.11
N TRP A 211 -0.61 -1.60 14.84
CA TRP A 211 -0.77 -1.56 16.28
C TRP A 211 -2.18 -1.09 16.62
N LYS A 212 -2.66 -1.50 17.79
CA LYS A 212 -3.91 -0.99 18.35
C LYS A 212 -3.62 -0.11 19.55
N ALA A 213 -4.12 1.12 19.54
CA ALA A 213 -4.07 2.06 20.65
C ALA A 213 -5.50 2.43 21.08
N GLU A 214 -5.76 2.36 22.38
CA GLU A 214 -7.07 2.63 22.98
C GLU A 214 -6.95 3.74 24.03
N GLY A 215 -7.82 4.74 23.96
CA GLY A 215 -7.93 5.79 24.96
C GLY A 215 -8.65 5.26 26.20
N GLU A 216 -7.97 5.26 27.35
CA GLU A 216 -8.57 4.91 28.64
C GLU A 216 -9.31 6.11 29.26
N ALA A 217 -8.80 7.32 29.01
CA ALA A 217 -9.36 8.60 29.42
C ALA A 217 -8.83 9.70 28.49
N GLN A 218 -9.23 10.95 28.71
CA GLN A 218 -8.64 12.10 28.02
C GLN A 218 -7.11 12.07 28.15
N GLU A 219 -6.40 12.09 27.01
CA GLU A 219 -4.93 12.05 26.89
C GLU A 219 -4.22 10.80 27.46
N ARG A 220 -4.97 9.82 27.97
CA ARG A 220 -4.42 8.57 28.50
C ARG A 220 -4.65 7.44 27.51
N TRP A 221 -3.56 6.93 26.95
CA TRP A 221 -3.59 5.90 25.91
C TRP A 221 -2.92 4.61 26.37
N LYS A 222 -3.56 3.49 26.03
CA LYS A 222 -3.04 2.13 26.18
C LYS A 222 -2.72 1.57 24.81
N LEU A 223 -1.51 1.05 24.66
CA LEU A 223 -1.06 0.39 23.45
C LEU A 223 -1.03 -1.13 23.67
N LEU A 224 -1.46 -1.92 22.69
CA LEU A 224 -1.18 -3.35 22.72
C LEU A 224 0.33 -3.59 22.72
N PRO A 225 0.84 -4.56 23.49
CA PRO A 225 2.28 -4.72 23.67
C PRO A 225 3.00 -5.28 22.46
N PHE A 226 2.30 -5.59 21.36
CA PHE A 226 2.84 -6.08 20.08
C PHE A 226 1.91 -5.65 18.93
N PRO A 227 2.42 -5.60 17.67
CA PRO A 227 1.56 -5.35 16.52
C PRO A 227 0.63 -6.56 16.31
N PHE A 228 -0.63 -6.30 15.97
CA PHE A 228 -1.61 -7.37 15.72
C PHE A 228 -1.54 -7.90 14.28
N LEU A 229 -0.93 -7.13 13.37
CA LEU A 229 -0.70 -7.50 11.98
C LEU A 229 0.66 -6.94 11.54
N ALA A 230 1.45 -7.78 10.87
CA ALA A 230 2.65 -7.39 10.16
C ALA A 230 2.52 -7.80 8.69
N SER A 231 2.90 -6.93 7.76
CA SER A 231 2.82 -7.20 6.33
C SER A 231 4.11 -6.75 5.63
N ASN A 232 4.90 -7.72 5.16
CA ASN A 232 6.16 -7.50 4.45
C ASN A 232 5.93 -7.54 2.94
N TYR A 233 6.45 -6.54 2.23
CA TYR A 233 6.37 -6.39 0.77
C TYR A 233 7.74 -6.66 0.17
N SER A 234 7.85 -7.76 -0.57
CA SER A 234 9.08 -8.22 -1.20
C SER A 234 8.86 -8.59 -2.67
N TYR A 235 9.93 -8.64 -3.45
CA TYR A 235 9.86 -9.08 -4.85
C TYR A 235 10.76 -10.29 -5.08
N HIS A 236 10.25 -11.24 -5.86
CA HIS A 236 11.01 -12.34 -6.43
C HIS A 236 10.96 -12.20 -7.95
N GLY A 237 12.04 -11.68 -8.54
CA GLY A 237 11.98 -11.18 -9.92
C GLY A 237 11.00 -10.02 -10.06
N ASP A 238 10.04 -10.14 -10.95
CA ASP A 238 8.92 -9.21 -11.16
C ASP A 238 7.68 -9.57 -10.33
N ILE A 239 7.68 -10.68 -9.58
CA ILE A 239 6.56 -11.14 -8.76
C ILE A 239 6.56 -10.41 -7.42
N LEU A 240 5.42 -9.84 -7.04
CA LEU A 240 5.25 -9.25 -5.70
C LEU A 240 4.80 -10.36 -4.77
N VAL A 241 5.50 -10.51 -3.65
CA VAL A 241 5.10 -11.42 -2.57
C VAL A 241 4.86 -10.60 -1.31
N ILE A 242 3.64 -10.70 -0.78
CA ILE A 242 3.28 -10.11 0.49
C ILE A 242 3.18 -11.22 1.53
N ARG A 243 3.99 -11.14 2.59
CA ARG A 243 3.87 -12.01 3.76
C ARG A 243 3.08 -11.28 4.83
N SER A 244 1.95 -11.84 5.24
CA SER A 244 1.08 -11.26 6.27
C SER A 244 1.01 -12.16 7.50
N VAL A 245 1.49 -11.64 8.63
CA VAL A 245 1.50 -12.35 9.91
C VAL A 245 0.54 -11.69 10.88
N ARG A 246 -0.44 -12.47 11.38
CA ARG A 246 -1.41 -12.03 12.38
C ARG A 246 -1.05 -12.55 13.74
N VAL A 247 -1.19 -11.68 14.74
CA VAL A 247 -0.71 -11.93 16.09
C VAL A 247 -1.77 -11.54 17.12
N SER A 248 -2.01 -12.41 18.08
CA SER A 248 -2.87 -12.15 19.24
C SER A 248 -2.13 -12.36 20.56
N SER A 249 -2.79 -11.95 21.65
CA SER A 249 -2.30 -12.19 23.01
C SER A 249 -2.27 -13.68 23.31
N ASN A 250 -1.15 -14.14 23.85
CA ASN A 250 -1.03 -15.48 24.39
C ASN A 250 -1.41 -15.48 25.89
N ILE A 251 -1.58 -16.67 26.47
CA ILE A 251 -1.95 -16.88 27.88
C ILE A 251 -0.86 -16.32 28.81
N HIS A 252 0.41 -16.34 28.39
CA HIS A 252 1.52 -15.80 29.18
C HIS A 252 1.70 -14.31 28.93
N ALA A 253 1.70 -13.52 30.01
CA ALA A 253 1.90 -12.07 29.95
C ALA A 253 3.22 -11.72 29.23
N GLY A 254 3.15 -10.77 28.30
CA GLY A 254 4.31 -10.34 27.51
C GLY A 254 4.71 -11.28 26.38
N SER A 255 3.91 -12.32 26.09
CA SER A 255 4.10 -13.17 24.93
C SER A 255 2.93 -13.06 23.96
N CYS A 256 3.21 -13.34 22.69
CA CYS A 256 2.22 -13.31 21.62
C CYS A 256 2.07 -14.69 20.98
N LYS A 257 0.95 -14.91 20.30
CA LYS A 257 0.66 -16.09 19.50
C LYS A 257 0.53 -15.68 18.05
N ILE A 258 1.17 -16.39 17.14
CA ILE A 258 0.94 -16.25 15.70
C ILE A 258 -0.34 -17.00 15.36
N ASP A 259 -1.35 -16.28 14.87
CA ASP A 259 -2.62 -16.85 14.45
C ASP A 259 -2.62 -17.26 12.98
N SER A 260 -1.97 -16.48 12.12
CA SER A 260 -1.70 -16.87 10.73
C SER A 260 -0.40 -16.28 10.21
N ASP A 261 0.20 -16.95 9.24
CA ASP A 261 1.37 -16.53 8.46
C ASP A 261 1.08 -16.88 6.99
N GLU A 262 0.56 -15.90 6.27
CA GLU A 262 0.02 -16.05 4.91
C GLU A 262 0.98 -15.46 3.89
N LEU A 263 1.16 -16.16 2.77
CA LEU A 263 1.88 -15.66 1.61
C LEU A 263 0.89 -15.35 0.49
N HIS A 264 0.92 -14.12 0.01
CA HIS A 264 0.14 -13.66 -1.13
C HIS A 264 1.08 -13.45 -2.30
N VAL A 265 0.92 -14.25 -3.35
CA VAL A 265 1.67 -14.15 -4.60
C VAL A 265 0.87 -13.31 -5.59
N ILE A 266 1.42 -12.17 -6.01
CA ILE A 266 0.74 -11.23 -6.88
C ILE A 266 1.50 -11.15 -8.21
N SER A 267 0.82 -11.61 -9.26
CA SER A 267 1.36 -11.67 -10.62
C SER A 267 1.32 -10.30 -11.31
N PRO A 268 2.27 -9.99 -12.20
CA PRO A 268 2.10 -8.93 -13.18
C PRO A 268 0.92 -9.24 -14.13
N ILE A 269 0.31 -8.22 -14.72
CA ILE A 269 -0.92 -8.41 -15.51
C ILE A 269 -0.71 -9.19 -16.82
N HIS A 270 0.49 -9.12 -17.39
CA HIS A 270 0.78 -9.61 -18.74
C HIS A 270 1.18 -11.10 -18.78
N ARG A 271 1.28 -11.77 -17.63
CA ARG A 271 1.64 -13.19 -17.56
C ARG A 271 1.13 -13.83 -16.28
N SER A 272 0.90 -15.13 -16.33
CA SER A 272 0.70 -15.93 -15.12
C SER A 272 2.04 -16.30 -14.51
N VAL A 273 2.12 -16.28 -13.19
CA VAL A 273 3.24 -16.85 -12.43
C VAL A 273 3.09 -18.35 -12.40
N ARG A 274 4.17 -19.07 -12.75
CA ARG A 274 4.21 -20.52 -12.65
C ARG A 274 4.79 -20.95 -11.30
N GLU A 275 4.33 -22.07 -10.76
CA GLU A 275 4.77 -22.55 -9.44
C GLU A 275 6.28 -22.82 -9.39
N GLU A 276 6.89 -23.20 -10.51
CA GLU A 276 8.34 -23.46 -10.58
C GLU A 276 9.17 -22.19 -10.36
N GLU A 277 8.62 -21.01 -10.64
CA GLU A 277 9.27 -19.71 -10.37
C GLU A 277 9.39 -19.43 -8.86
N LEU A 278 8.73 -20.21 -8.01
CA LEU A 278 8.72 -20.01 -6.55
C LEU A 278 9.44 -21.12 -5.77
N ILE A 279 10.01 -22.13 -6.44
CA ILE A 279 10.67 -23.27 -5.77
C ILE A 279 11.80 -22.80 -4.85
N ASP A 280 12.58 -21.81 -5.30
CA ASP A 280 13.72 -21.26 -4.55
C ASP A 280 13.35 -20.00 -3.76
N TYR A 281 12.06 -19.64 -3.70
CA TYR A 281 11.63 -18.47 -2.96
C TYR A 281 11.69 -18.73 -1.46
N VAL A 282 12.51 -17.93 -0.77
CA VAL A 282 12.52 -17.86 0.69
C VAL A 282 11.71 -16.64 1.12
N PRO A 283 10.66 -16.82 1.94
CA PRO A 283 9.89 -15.70 2.46
C PRO A 283 10.78 -14.66 3.13
N SER A 284 10.54 -13.40 2.78
CA SER A 284 11.31 -12.30 3.36
C SER A 284 11.02 -12.14 4.85
N SER A 285 12.05 -11.74 5.58
CA SER A 285 11.98 -11.42 7.01
C SER A 285 11.05 -10.23 7.25
N LEU A 286 10.30 -10.24 8.35
CA LEU A 286 9.57 -9.06 8.83
C LEU A 286 10.53 -7.96 9.35
N ASN A 287 11.82 -8.26 9.51
CA ASN A 287 12.87 -7.29 9.86
C ASN A 287 13.39 -6.55 8.62
N SER A 288 12.49 -5.83 7.94
CA SER A 288 12.84 -5.07 6.75
C SER A 288 13.78 -3.90 7.00
N LYS A 289 14.51 -3.47 5.96
CA LYS A 289 15.24 -2.19 5.98
C LYS A 289 14.30 -1.01 6.19
N TRP A 290 13.11 -1.06 5.63
CA TRP A 290 12.09 -0.04 5.81
C TRP A 290 10.96 -0.56 6.68
N ILE A 291 10.65 0.15 7.76
CA ILE A 291 9.55 -0.22 8.66
C ILE A 291 8.62 0.96 8.82
N CYS A 292 7.34 0.71 8.56
CA CYS A 292 6.26 1.64 8.83
C CYS A 292 5.41 1.13 10.01
N ASN A 293 5.44 1.82 11.14
CA ASN A 293 4.57 1.51 12.28
C ASN A 293 3.30 2.34 12.18
N ILE A 294 2.16 1.67 12.13
CA ILE A 294 0.83 2.23 11.95
C ILE A 294 0.04 1.96 13.22
N PHE A 295 -0.32 3.01 13.94
CA PHE A 295 -1.10 2.95 15.17
C PHE A 295 -2.54 3.30 14.84
N LEU A 296 -3.41 2.29 14.90
CA LEU A 296 -4.84 2.45 14.77
C LEU A 296 -5.40 2.84 16.14
N CYS A 297 -5.87 4.07 16.25
CA CYS A 297 -6.25 4.70 17.51
C CYS A 297 -7.77 4.71 17.64
N LYS A 298 -8.28 4.32 18.81
CA LYS A 298 -9.66 4.56 19.23
C LYS A 298 -9.64 5.36 20.51
N ASP A 299 -10.17 6.59 20.51
CA ASP A 299 -10.22 7.40 21.71
C ASP A 299 -11.28 6.88 22.72
N HIS A 300 -11.35 7.52 23.90
CA HIS A 300 -12.30 7.16 24.95
C HIS A 300 -13.79 7.46 24.60
N LEU A 301 -14.04 8.26 23.55
CA LEU A 301 -15.37 8.54 23.00
C LEU A 301 -15.73 7.59 21.86
N GLY A 302 -14.79 6.75 21.43
CA GLY A 302 -14.93 5.82 20.32
C GLY A 302 -14.59 6.38 18.95
N ASN A 303 -14.06 7.61 18.86
CA ASN A 303 -13.58 8.16 17.60
C ASN A 303 -12.34 7.40 17.13
N MET A 304 -12.27 7.14 15.83
CA MET A 304 -11.17 6.44 15.19
C MET A 304 -10.18 7.43 14.59
N GLY A 305 -8.89 7.10 14.67
CA GLY A 305 -7.81 7.88 14.08
C GLY A 305 -6.57 7.03 13.82
N MET A 306 -5.54 7.68 13.29
CA MET A 306 -4.27 7.06 12.98
C MET A 306 -3.10 7.93 13.43
N PHE A 307 -2.05 7.26 13.90
CA PHE A 307 -0.70 7.82 13.90
C PHE A 307 0.25 6.85 13.19
N ALA A 308 1.22 7.35 12.41
CA ALA A 308 2.19 6.50 11.74
C ALA A 308 3.61 7.04 11.82
N THR A 309 4.59 6.13 11.85
CA THR A 309 6.01 6.44 11.73
C THR A 309 6.64 5.62 10.64
N PHE A 310 7.58 6.19 9.90
CA PHE A 310 8.29 5.52 8.82
C PHE A 310 9.79 5.77 8.98
N GLY A 311 10.59 4.71 8.90
CA GLY A 311 12.03 4.81 9.09
C GLY A 311 12.82 3.78 8.28
N HIS A 312 14.10 4.12 8.07
CA HIS A 312 15.10 3.26 7.45
C HIS A 312 16.07 2.73 8.51
N TYR A 313 16.12 1.41 8.68
CA TYR A 313 16.80 0.71 9.77
C TYR A 313 17.96 -0.18 9.29
N ALA A 314 18.59 0.17 8.17
CA ALA A 314 19.75 -0.59 7.66
C ALA A 314 21.00 -0.50 8.56
N THR A 315 21.17 0.63 9.27
CA THR A 315 22.37 0.90 10.10
C THR A 315 22.07 1.14 11.58
N GLN A 316 20.80 1.24 11.94
CA GLN A 316 20.33 1.40 13.32
C GLN A 316 19.42 0.23 13.66
N GLY A 317 19.49 -0.29 14.90
CA GLY A 317 18.59 -1.35 15.33
C GLY A 317 17.14 -0.90 15.23
N PRO A 318 16.25 -1.68 14.56
CA PRO A 318 14.85 -1.30 14.46
C PRO A 318 14.18 -1.33 15.85
N PRO A 319 13.12 -0.53 16.04
CA PRO A 319 12.40 -0.49 17.33
C PRO A 319 11.69 -1.80 17.66
N ILE A 320 11.46 -2.66 16.64
CA ILE A 320 10.87 -3.99 16.76
C ILE A 320 11.77 -4.98 16.02
N ILE A 321 12.03 -6.13 16.64
CA ILE A 321 12.80 -7.22 16.06
C ILE A 321 12.00 -8.51 16.18
N TRP A 322 11.75 -9.15 15.05
CA TRP A 322 11.14 -10.47 14.97
C TRP A 322 12.22 -11.54 15.13
N ARG A 323 12.17 -12.31 16.23
CA ARG A 323 13.10 -13.41 16.51
C ARG A 323 12.47 -14.74 16.16
N ASN A 324 13.28 -15.64 15.59
CA ASN A 324 12.86 -17.02 15.28
C ASN A 324 11.57 -17.11 14.46
N GLU A 325 11.33 -16.13 13.59
CA GLU A 325 10.06 -15.96 12.85
C GLU A 325 9.73 -17.13 11.90
N PHE A 326 10.72 -17.97 11.55
CA PHE A 326 10.55 -19.14 10.68
C PHE A 326 10.44 -20.48 11.42
N ASN A 327 10.61 -20.48 12.75
CA ASN A 327 10.69 -21.71 13.55
C ASN A 327 9.48 -21.93 14.48
N ASN A 328 8.37 -21.20 14.29
CA ASN A 328 7.14 -21.25 15.11
C ASN A 328 7.34 -21.11 16.64
N LYS A 329 8.55 -20.73 17.08
CA LYS A 329 8.92 -20.38 18.46
C LYS A 329 9.09 -18.86 18.58
N GLY A 330 8.36 -18.11 17.76
CA GLY A 330 8.57 -16.69 17.50
C GLY A 330 8.51 -15.85 18.77
N GLY A 331 9.42 -14.89 18.87
CA GLY A 331 9.39 -13.83 19.87
C GLY A 331 9.46 -12.48 19.17
N ILE A 332 8.76 -11.48 19.70
CA ILE A 332 8.85 -10.10 19.22
C ILE A 332 9.56 -9.30 20.31
N ASP A 333 10.75 -8.81 19.99
CA ASP A 333 11.49 -7.91 20.85
C ASP A 333 11.10 -6.48 20.51
N ILE A 334 10.68 -5.72 21.52
CA ILE A 334 10.20 -4.35 21.31
C ILE A 334 10.95 -3.41 22.23
N ASN A 335 11.47 -2.35 21.64
CA ASN A 335 12.13 -1.29 22.37
C ASN A 335 11.10 -0.52 23.22
N LYS A 336 11.20 -0.63 24.54
CA LYS A 336 10.28 0.04 25.48
C LYS A 336 10.22 1.56 25.30
N LYS A 337 11.36 2.21 25.04
CA LYS A 337 11.42 3.67 24.80
C LYS A 337 10.65 4.07 23.54
N PHE A 338 10.63 3.20 22.53
CA PHE A 338 9.83 3.43 21.33
C PHE A 338 8.32 3.38 21.63
N LEU A 339 7.87 2.42 22.44
CA LEU A 339 6.47 2.33 22.86
C LEU A 339 6.06 3.56 23.67
N GLU A 340 6.86 3.93 24.67
CA GLU A 340 6.63 5.12 25.51
C GLU A 340 6.57 6.40 24.66
N SER A 341 7.52 6.59 23.74
CA SER A 341 7.51 7.74 22.83
C SER A 341 6.31 7.74 21.88
N SER A 342 5.88 6.56 21.40
CA SER A 342 4.73 6.42 20.52
C SER A 342 3.43 6.80 21.22
N VAL A 343 3.24 6.38 22.47
CA VAL A 343 2.08 6.76 23.30
C VAL A 343 1.98 8.27 23.45
N SER A 344 3.09 8.96 23.76
CA SER A 344 3.10 10.43 23.86
C SER A 344 2.76 11.11 22.53
N LYS A 345 3.28 10.60 21.41
CA LYS A 345 2.99 11.16 20.08
C LYS A 345 1.54 10.94 19.65
N ILE A 346 0.96 9.78 19.97
CA ILE A 346 -0.46 9.49 19.76
C ILE A 346 -1.31 10.50 20.53
N ALA A 347 -1.01 10.73 21.81
CA ALA A 347 -1.77 11.70 22.62
C ALA A 347 -1.77 13.10 21.99
N VAL A 348 -0.61 13.61 21.56
CA VAL A 348 -0.49 14.91 20.90
C VAL A 348 -1.25 14.96 19.57
N ARG A 349 -1.10 13.92 18.73
CA ARG A 349 -1.76 13.84 17.43
C ARG A 349 -3.28 13.86 17.57
N MET A 350 -3.81 12.99 18.43
CA MET A 350 -5.25 12.84 18.61
C MET A 350 -5.87 14.10 19.24
N ALA A 351 -5.16 14.79 20.14
CA ALA A 351 -5.62 16.08 20.67
C ALA A 351 -5.76 17.16 19.58
N ASN A 352 -4.81 17.23 18.63
CA ASN A 352 -4.86 18.18 17.52
C ASN A 352 -6.02 17.91 16.56
N ASP A 353 -6.31 16.63 16.29
CA ASP A 353 -7.39 16.24 15.39
C ASP A 353 -8.77 16.62 15.96
N HIS A 354 -8.92 16.71 17.29
CA HIS A 354 -10.13 17.23 17.95
C HIS A 354 -10.22 18.77 17.97
N GLY A 355 -9.10 19.47 17.94
CA GLY A 355 -9.05 20.95 17.94
C GLY A 355 -9.29 21.58 16.57
N THR A 356 -9.00 20.85 15.49
CA THR A 356 -9.36 21.24 14.13
C THR A 356 -10.70 20.61 13.76
N THR A 357 -11.78 21.39 13.80
CA THR A 357 -13.07 21.00 13.21
C THR A 357 -12.88 20.69 11.72
N GLY A 358 -12.69 19.41 11.33
CA GLY A 358 -12.71 19.04 9.91
C GLY A 358 -12.06 17.74 9.44
N SER A 359 -11.30 16.99 10.25
CA SER A 359 -10.65 15.75 9.76
C SER A 359 -10.90 14.51 10.61
N SER A 360 -12.05 14.43 11.28
CA SER A 360 -12.53 13.12 11.71
C SER A 360 -12.79 12.26 10.48
N LEU A 361 -12.41 10.98 10.54
CA LEU A 361 -13.00 9.94 9.70
C LEU A 361 -14.52 10.02 9.88
N LYS A 362 -15.20 10.85 9.08
CA LYS A 362 -16.65 10.88 9.01
C LYS A 362 -17.05 9.60 8.31
N LEU A 363 -17.26 8.56 9.13
CA LEU A 363 -18.01 7.38 8.74
C LEU A 363 -19.42 7.87 8.40
N HIS A 364 -19.65 8.20 7.13
CA HIS A 364 -20.98 8.41 6.61
C HIS A 364 -21.66 7.04 6.61
N HIS A 365 -22.43 6.77 7.66
CA HIS A 365 -23.47 5.76 7.62
C HIS A 365 -24.60 6.29 6.75
N GLU A 366 -24.73 5.76 5.54
CA GLU A 366 -26.02 5.66 4.84
C GLU A 366 -26.56 4.22 4.97
#